data_AF-A0A7X4IV12-F1
#
_entry.id   AF-A0A7X4IV12-F1
#
_cell.length_a   1.000
_cell.length_b   1.000
_cell.length_c   1.000
_cell.angle_alpha   90.00
_cell.angle_beta   90.00
_cell.angle_gamma   90.00
#
_symmetry.space_group_name_H-M   'P 1'
#
loop_
_entity.id
_entity.type
_entity.pdbx_description
1 polymer ?
#
loop_
_entity_poly.entity_id
_entity_poly.type
_entity_poly.pdbx_seq_one_letter_code
_entity_poly.pdbx_strand_id
1 'polypeptide(L)'
;MRIGRGLAGAVTLVLFATGLLCSLANRAEAEQIILRLHHFNSPKAIAHRLFLQPWADEIEEKSEGLVKIQVFPAMQLGGRP
;
A
#
# COMPACT_ATOMS: atom_id res chain seq x y z
N MET A 1 -58.21 -9.54 -4.49
CA MET A 1 -56.79 -9.77 -4.80
C MET A 1 -55.97 -8.51 -4.49
N ARG A 2 -55.31 -8.45 -3.33
CA ARG A 2 -54.47 -7.32 -2.90
C ARG A 2 -53.07 -7.88 -2.60
N ILE A 3 -52.33 -8.27 -3.65
CA ILE A 3 -51.02 -8.96 -3.50
C ILE A 3 -49.84 -8.08 -3.98
N GLY A 4 -50.08 -6.88 -4.54
CA GLY A 4 -49.03 -6.13 -5.25
C GLY A 4 -48.12 -5.19 -4.45
N ARG A 5 -48.49 -4.74 -3.24
CA ARG A 5 -47.77 -3.62 -2.56
C ARG A 5 -46.61 -4.05 -1.68
N GLY A 6 -46.63 -5.27 -1.13
CA GLY A 6 -45.56 -5.78 -0.26
C GLY A 6 -44.29 -6.17 -1.02
N LEU A 7 -44.44 -6.67 -2.24
CA LEU A 7 -43.32 -7.14 -3.05
C LEU A 7 -42.45 -5.98 -3.56
N ALA A 8 -43.05 -4.88 -4.00
CA ALA A 8 -42.34 -3.69 -4.45
C ALA A 8 -41.52 -3.03 -3.31
N GLY A 9 -42.11 -2.92 -2.11
CA GLY A 9 -41.42 -2.36 -0.95
C GLY A 9 -40.28 -3.26 -0.43
N ALA A 10 -40.46 -4.58 -0.47
CA ALA A 10 -39.41 -5.53 -0.14
C ALA A 10 -38.25 -5.48 -1.15
N VAL A 11 -38.52 -5.32 -2.44
CA VAL A 11 -37.48 -5.17 -3.48
C VAL A 11 -36.68 -3.88 -3.28
N THR A 12 -37.34 -2.76 -3.00
CA THR A 12 -36.65 -1.48 -2.73
C THR A 12 -35.78 -1.56 -1.46
N LEU A 13 -36.27 -2.21 -0.41
CA LEU A 13 -35.51 -2.38 0.84
C LEU A 13 -34.29 -3.29 0.67
N VAL A 14 -34.44 -4.39 -0.08
CA VAL A 14 -33.33 -5.30 -0.41
C VAL A 14 -32.27 -4.58 -1.24
N LEU A 15 -32.66 -3.82 -2.26
CA LEU A 15 -31.71 -3.06 -3.09
C LEU A 15 -30.93 -2.01 -2.29
N PHE A 16 -31.59 -1.32 -1.35
CA PHE A 16 -30.91 -0.38 -0.45
C PHE A 16 -29.94 -1.07 0.51
N ALA A 17 -30.34 -2.20 1.09
CA ALA A 17 -29.49 -2.98 1.99
C ALA A 17 -28.26 -3.55 1.27
N THR A 18 -28.42 -4.03 0.03
CA THR A 18 -27.29 -4.51 -0.79
C THR A 18 -26.35 -3.36 -1.17
N GLY A 19 -26.87 -2.19 -1.56
CA GLY A 19 -26.06 -1.02 -1.87
C GLY A 19 -25.22 -0.54 -0.67
N LEU A 20 -25.79 -0.56 0.54
CA LEU A 20 -25.08 -0.20 1.77
C LEU A 20 -23.99 -1.22 2.11
N LEU A 21 -24.27 -2.51 1.98
CA LEU A 21 -23.28 -3.58 2.23
C LEU A 21 -22.12 -3.55 1.22
N CYS A 22 -22.37 -3.21 -0.05
CA CYS A 22 -21.32 -3.02 -1.04
C CYS A 22 -20.45 -1.77 -0.78
N SER A 23 -21.00 -0.71 -0.17
CA SER A 23 -20.23 0.49 0.18
C SER A 23 -19.27 0.26 1.37
N LEU A 24 -19.58 -0.72 2.21
CA LEU A 24 -18.74 -1.16 3.34
C LEU A 24 -17.77 -2.27 2.94
N ALA A 25 -17.89 -2.80 1.72
CA ALA A 25 -16.98 -3.81 1.19
C ALA A 25 -15.63 -3.16 0.86
N ASN A 26 -14.82 -3.05 1.91
CA ASN A 26 -13.39 -3.19 1.86
C ASN A 26 -12.63 -2.05 1.16
N ARG A 27 -12.38 -0.96 1.90
CA ARG A 27 -11.11 -0.26 1.75
C ARG A 27 -10.03 -1.20 2.28
N ALA A 28 -9.59 -2.16 1.47
CA ALA A 28 -8.34 -2.84 1.73
C ALA A 28 -7.24 -1.78 1.54
N GLU A 29 -6.87 -1.08 2.61
CA GLU A 29 -5.62 -0.33 2.61
C GLU A 29 -4.51 -1.36 2.40
N ALA A 30 -3.75 -1.20 1.33
CA ALA A 30 -2.61 -2.06 1.08
C ALA A 30 -1.64 -1.92 2.25
N GLU A 31 -1.22 -3.06 2.82
CA GLU A 31 -0.26 -3.05 3.92
C GLU A 31 1.02 -2.35 3.48
N GLN A 32 1.51 -1.41 4.29
CA GLN A 32 2.76 -0.72 4.00
C GLN A 32 3.93 -1.71 4.05
N ILE A 33 4.65 -1.85 2.95
CA ILE A 33 5.86 -2.66 2.85
C ILE A 33 7.04 -1.82 3.33
N ILE A 34 7.82 -2.36 4.26
CA ILE A 34 9.06 -1.73 4.74
C ILE A 34 10.25 -2.58 4.30
N LEU A 35 10.91 -2.17 3.22
CA LEU A 35 12.13 -2.79 2.71
C LEU A 35 13.36 -2.25 3.47
N ARG A 36 14.27 -3.14 3.86
CA ARG A 36 15.58 -2.78 4.41
C ARG A 36 16.66 -3.04 3.36
N LEU A 37 17.19 -1.98 2.76
CA LEU A 37 18.22 -2.06 1.73
C LEU A 37 19.61 -1.97 2.37
N HIS A 38 20.33 -3.08 2.43
CA HIS A 38 21.66 -3.15 3.00
C HIS A 38 22.74 -3.23 1.91
N HIS A 39 23.82 -2.46 2.05
CA HIS A 39 24.94 -2.51 1.10
C HIS A 39 26.29 -2.09 1.72
N PHE A 40 27.39 -2.48 1.07
CA PHE A 40 28.75 -2.25 1.56
C PHE A 40 29.28 -0.82 1.33
N ASN A 41 28.80 -0.13 0.29
CA ASN A 41 29.27 1.20 -0.06
C ASN A 41 29.09 2.20 1.10
N SER A 42 30.03 3.13 1.26
CA SER A 42 29.90 4.24 2.23
C SER A 42 28.79 5.21 1.81
N PRO A 43 28.25 6.04 2.74
CA PRO A 43 27.25 7.07 2.40
C PRO A 43 27.77 8.13 1.40
N LYS A 44 29.09 8.24 1.21
CA LYS A 44 29.71 9.19 0.27
C LYS A 44 29.95 8.57 -1.11
N ALA A 45 29.84 7.26 -1.26
CA ALA A 45 30.08 6.56 -2.51
C ALA A 45 29.10 7.01 -3.61
N ILE A 46 29.57 7.02 -4.86
CA ILE A 46 28.75 7.40 -6.02
C ILE A 46 27.52 6.49 -6.14
N ALA A 47 27.70 5.17 -5.99
CA ALA A 47 26.61 4.21 -6.04
C ALA A 47 25.52 4.49 -5.00
N HIS A 48 25.87 4.95 -3.79
CA HIS A 48 24.88 5.32 -2.80
C HIS A 48 24.18 6.64 -3.15
N ARG A 49 24.96 7.71 -3.39
CA ARG A 49 24.43 9.07 -3.55
C ARG A 49 23.67 9.31 -4.85
N LEU A 50 24.12 8.70 -5.95
CA LEU A 50 23.58 8.98 -7.28
C LEU A 50 22.67 7.87 -7.81
N PHE A 51 22.56 6.75 -7.10
CA PHE A 51 21.73 5.63 -7.52
C PHE A 51 20.85 5.08 -6.40
N LEU A 52 21.41 4.48 -5.36
CA LEU A 52 20.61 3.74 -4.37
C LEU A 52 19.67 4.64 -3.55
N GLN A 53 20.14 5.81 -3.09
CA GLN A 53 19.28 6.74 -2.37
C GLN A 53 18.21 7.36 -3.29
N PRO A 54 18.55 7.93 -4.47
CA PRO A 54 17.51 8.44 -5.38
C PRO A 54 16.50 7.38 -5.83
N TRP A 55 16.95 6.14 -6.09
CA TRP A 55 16.07 5.02 -6.42
C TRP A 55 15.12 4.70 -5.27
N ALA A 56 15.62 4.69 -4.03
CA ALA A 56 14.79 4.45 -2.86
C ALA A 56 13.69 5.53 -2.75
N ASP A 57 14.09 6.80 -2.85
CA ASP A 57 13.18 7.95 -2.79
C ASP A 57 12.12 7.89 -3.91
N GLU A 58 12.52 7.54 -5.14
CA GLU A 58 11.61 7.42 -6.29
C GLU A 58 10.57 6.31 -6.11
N ILE A 59 10.94 5.18 -5.48
CA ILE A 59 10.00 4.11 -5.18
C ILE A 59 9.02 4.53 -4.07
N GLU A 60 9.49 5.22 -3.03
CA GLU A 60 8.60 5.74 -1.99
C GLU A 60 7.56 6.70 -2.57
N GLU A 61 7.98 7.61 -3.46
CA GLU A 61 7.10 8.54 -4.15
C GLU A 61 6.10 7.82 -5.07
N LYS A 62 6.59 6.95 -5.97
CA LYS A 62 5.75 6.26 -6.96
C LYS A 62 4.80 5.24 -6.35
N SER A 63 5.10 4.76 -5.15
CA SER A 63 4.23 3.85 -4.41
C SER A 63 3.19 4.59 -3.56
N GLU A 64 3.12 5.92 -3.62
CA GLU A 64 2.24 6.73 -2.77
C GLU A 64 2.46 6.42 -1.27
N GLY A 65 3.72 6.12 -0.88
CA GLY A 65 4.09 5.75 0.49
C GLY A 65 3.74 4.32 0.91
N LEU A 66 3.21 3.48 0.00
CA LEU A 66 2.96 2.06 0.28
C LEU A 66 4.24 1.24 0.40
N VAL A 67 5.34 1.67 -0.23
CA VAL A 67 6.65 1.03 -0.10
C VAL A 67 7.61 2.03 0.52
N LYS A 68 8.10 1.71 1.72
CA LYS A 68 9.15 2.44 2.43
C LYS A 68 10.47 1.71 2.31
N ILE A 69 11.55 2.39 1.97
CA ILE A 69 12.88 1.82 1.79
C ILE A 69 13.86 2.46 2.78
N GLN A 70 14.26 1.68 3.78
CA GLN A 70 15.31 2.09 4.72
C GLN A 70 16.68 1.68 4.20
N VAL A 71 17.50 2.65 3.82
CA VAL A 71 18.85 2.41 3.28
C VAL A 71 19.88 2.34 4.41
N PHE A 72 20.61 1.23 4.48
CA PHE A 72 21.65 0.94 5.47
C PHE A 72 23.03 0.79 4.79
N PRO A 73 23.74 1.91 4.53
CA PRO A 73 25.08 1.88 3.94
C PRO A 73 26.14 1.34 4.90
N ALA A 74 27.37 1.20 4.42
CA ALA A 74 28.56 0.87 5.20
C ALA A 74 28.43 -0.39 6.08
N MET A 75 27.73 -1.41 5.58
CA MET A 75 27.50 -2.66 6.31
C MET A 75 26.90 -2.47 7.71
N GLN A 76 26.06 -1.44 7.92
CA GLN A 76 25.46 -1.12 9.23
C GLN A 76 24.68 -2.27 9.90
N LEU A 77 24.17 -3.22 9.11
CA LEU A 77 23.44 -4.39 9.61
C LEU A 77 24.34 -5.62 9.84
N GLY A 78 25.66 -5.45 9.75
CA GLY A 78 26.65 -6.51 9.88
C GLY A 78 26.99 -7.18 8.55
N GLY A 79 27.89 -8.17 8.60
CA GLY A 79 28.42 -8.87 7.42
C GLY A 79 29.83 -8.42 7.03
N ARG A 80 30.49 -9.20 6.16
CA ARG A 80 31.77 -8.83 5.55
C ARG A 80 31.49 -8.24 4.16
N PRO A 81 32.14 -7.12 3.77
CA PRO A 81 31.98 -6.51 2.46
C PRO A 81 32.56 -7.37 1.33
#